data_AF-A0A369Q8W2-F1
#
_entry.id   AF-A0A369Q8W2-F1
#
_cell.length_a   1.000
_cell.length_b   1.000
_cell.length_c   1.000
_cell.angle_alpha   90.00
_cell.angle_beta   90.00
_cell.angle_gamma   90.00
#
_symmetry.space_group_name_H-M   'P 1'
#
loop_
_entity.id
_entity.type
_entity.pdbx_description
1 polymer ?
#
loop_
_entity_poly.entity_id
_entity_poly.type
_entity_poly.pdbx_seq_one_letter_code
_entity_poly.pdbx_strand_id
1 'polypeptide(L)'
;MKNLFAAQTIRKPLGFCVAAAAAFAIPATAMLTMPAPATAQASTGSLDSAVSALRGIATMKADFVQTDRAGKSIRGVMTLKRPGKIRFQYEKGIPMLVVSNGKSLYLVDYEVDQVQRWPISNSPLGALLDPTRDVKKFGKLNATGNPNVLSVEVRDPKRPEFGVITMIFVKDAKAPGGWRLNNWVALDSQNHRTRVDLKNHRYGVSVADNAFKFKDPRGSSRRGR
;
A
#
# COMPACT_ATOMS: atom_id res chain seq x y z
N MET A 1 29.23 -27.81 65.60
CA MET A 1 30.02 -28.76 66.43
C MET A 1 30.93 -29.54 65.47
N LYS A 2 32.25 -29.64 65.70
CA LYS A 2 32.94 -30.78 66.36
C LYS A 2 32.62 -32.13 65.67
N ASN A 3 33.52 -32.94 65.11
CA ASN A 3 35.00 -32.99 65.05
C ASN A 3 35.43 -33.54 63.64
N LEU A 4 36.61 -33.25 63.05
CA LEU A 4 38.00 -33.67 63.35
C LEU A 4 38.35 -35.15 63.06
N PHE A 5 39.66 -35.44 62.88
CA PHE A 5 40.32 -36.70 62.42
C PHE A 5 40.28 -36.95 60.89
N ALA A 6 41.33 -37.40 60.20
CA ALA A 6 42.80 -37.44 60.45
C ALA A 6 43.52 -37.53 59.06
N ALA A 7 44.74 -37.01 58.80
CA ALA A 7 46.07 -37.60 59.08
C ALA A 7 46.12 -39.15 58.98
N GLN A 8 47.07 -39.86 58.37
CA GLN A 8 48.45 -39.60 57.88
C GLN A 8 48.82 -40.76 56.87
N THR A 9 49.91 -40.92 56.11
CA THR A 9 51.26 -40.31 55.98
C THR A 9 51.81 -40.46 54.52
N ILE A 10 53.01 -39.94 54.24
CA ILE A 10 53.76 -40.00 52.96
C ILE A 10 54.56 -41.31 52.78
N ARG A 11 54.77 -41.78 51.52
CA ARG A 11 56.07 -42.33 51.01
C ARG A 11 56.13 -42.48 49.46
N LYS A 12 57.29 -42.13 48.87
CA LYS A 12 57.79 -42.53 47.53
C LYS A 12 59.09 -43.35 47.75
N PRO A 13 59.51 -44.23 46.83
CA PRO A 13 60.43 -43.85 45.72
C PRO A 13 59.87 -44.25 44.34
N LEU A 14 60.16 -43.57 43.23
CA LEU A 14 61.40 -43.45 42.44
C LEU A 14 61.74 -44.73 41.62
N GLY A 15 61.60 -44.62 40.29
CA GLY A 15 62.02 -45.57 39.25
C GLY A 15 62.36 -44.79 37.97
N PHE A 16 63.22 -45.33 37.10
CA PHE A 16 64.01 -44.56 36.13
C PHE A 16 63.79 -44.99 34.67
N CYS A 17 63.80 -44.02 33.73
CA CYS A 17 63.86 -44.20 32.26
C CYS A 17 62.66 -44.96 31.61
N VAL A 18 62.44 -44.97 30.28
CA VAL A 18 63.21 -44.47 29.11
C VAL A 18 62.33 -43.51 28.27
N ALA A 19 62.94 -42.66 27.43
CA ALA A 19 62.24 -41.70 26.58
C ALA A 19 61.72 -42.30 25.25
N ALA A 20 60.60 -41.74 24.75
CA ALA A 20 60.22 -41.74 23.34
C ALA A 20 59.44 -40.45 23.04
N ALA A 21 59.64 -39.85 21.87
CA ALA A 21 59.04 -38.56 21.50
C ALA A 21 57.86 -38.72 20.53
N ALA A 22 56.77 -37.98 20.78
CA ALA A 22 55.72 -37.73 19.81
C ALA A 22 55.11 -36.35 20.09
N ALA A 23 55.39 -35.36 19.24
CA ALA A 23 54.82 -34.03 19.35
C ALA A 23 53.58 -33.89 18.47
N PHE A 24 52.41 -33.69 19.07
CA PHE A 24 51.26 -33.08 18.41
C PHE A 24 50.59 -32.10 19.35
N ALA A 25 50.38 -30.88 18.87
CA ALA A 25 49.71 -29.82 19.59
C ALA A 25 48.22 -29.76 19.22
N ILE A 26 47.40 -29.26 20.15
CA ILE A 26 46.32 -28.26 19.99
C ILE A 26 45.47 -28.33 21.28
N PRO A 27 45.45 -27.29 22.14
CA PRO A 27 44.49 -27.22 23.23
C PRO A 27 43.09 -26.96 22.68
N ALA A 28 42.07 -27.58 23.26
CA ALA A 28 40.70 -27.50 22.77
C ALA A 28 40.16 -26.06 22.81
N THR A 29 39.85 -25.50 21.65
CA THR A 29 39.18 -24.20 21.52
C THR A 29 37.74 -24.31 21.98
N ALA A 30 37.37 -23.58 23.03
CA ALA A 30 35.99 -23.47 23.47
C ALA A 30 35.14 -22.82 22.35
N MET A 31 34.16 -23.56 21.83
CA MET A 31 33.23 -23.04 20.84
C MET A 31 32.25 -22.06 21.49
N LEU A 32 32.61 -20.77 21.46
CA LEU A 32 31.67 -19.68 21.73
C LEU A 32 30.59 -19.70 20.65
N THR A 33 29.42 -20.23 20.98
CA THR A 33 28.22 -20.19 20.13
C THR A 33 27.73 -18.75 20.03
N MET A 34 28.29 -17.98 19.09
CA MET A 34 27.80 -16.65 18.77
C MET A 34 26.32 -16.75 18.34
N PRO A 35 25.40 -16.01 18.96
CA PRO A 35 24.02 -15.97 18.51
C PRO A 35 24.00 -15.35 17.11
N ALA A 36 23.63 -16.15 16.10
CA ALA A 36 23.49 -15.65 14.74
C ALA A 36 22.49 -14.48 14.74
N PRO A 37 22.77 -13.36 14.04
CA PRO A 37 21.84 -12.23 14.00
C PRO A 37 20.55 -12.70 13.35
N ALA A 38 19.47 -12.73 14.13
CA ALA A 38 18.15 -13.09 13.64
C ALA A 38 17.76 -12.12 12.51
N THR A 39 17.73 -12.63 11.28
CA THR A 39 17.39 -11.83 10.10
C THR A 39 15.96 -11.33 10.27
N ALA A 40 15.81 -10.03 10.55
CA ALA A 40 14.52 -9.42 10.86
C ALA A 40 13.51 -9.77 9.76
N GLN A 41 12.53 -10.61 10.13
CA GLN A 41 11.67 -11.29 9.16
C GLN A 41 10.90 -10.25 8.35
N ALA A 42 11.30 -10.08 7.08
CA ALA A 42 10.93 -8.94 6.25
C ALA A 42 9.41 -8.76 6.24
N SER A 43 8.92 -7.72 6.93
CA SER A 43 7.52 -7.60 7.28
C SER A 43 6.66 -7.62 6.04
N THR A 44 5.69 -8.54 5.98
CA THR A 44 4.97 -8.94 4.77
C THR A 44 4.01 -7.86 4.27
N GLY A 45 4.59 -6.83 3.64
CA GLY A 45 3.92 -5.61 3.20
C GLY A 45 3.57 -4.69 4.38
N SER A 46 4.07 -3.46 4.33
CA SER A 46 3.78 -2.41 5.30
C SER A 46 2.87 -1.35 4.68
N LEU A 47 2.36 -0.42 5.51
CA LEU A 47 1.70 0.79 5.01
C LEU A 47 2.61 1.53 4.00
N ASP A 48 3.91 1.59 4.29
CA ASP A 48 4.93 2.14 3.40
C ASP A 48 5.03 1.42 2.05
N SER A 49 4.76 0.11 1.97
CA SER A 49 4.70 -0.62 0.70
C SER A 49 3.53 -0.15 -0.18
N ALA A 50 2.35 0.01 0.41
CA ALA A 50 1.17 0.52 -0.30
C ALA A 50 1.33 2.01 -0.70
N VAL A 51 1.87 2.83 0.20
CA VAL A 51 2.26 4.23 -0.07
C VAL A 51 3.24 4.31 -1.23
N SER A 52 4.28 3.47 -1.24
CA SER A 52 5.31 3.43 -2.29
C SER A 52 4.75 2.95 -3.63
N ALA A 53 3.81 2.00 -3.62
CA ALA A 53 3.15 1.54 -4.84
C ALA A 53 2.32 2.66 -5.49
N LEU A 54 1.46 3.35 -4.74
CA LEU A 54 0.73 4.53 -5.22
C LEU A 54 1.70 5.64 -5.68
N ARG A 55 2.77 5.88 -4.91
CA ARG A 55 3.84 6.84 -5.26
C ARG A 55 4.80 6.35 -6.37
N GLY A 56 4.63 5.15 -6.89
CA GLY A 56 5.35 4.62 -8.06
C GLY A 56 4.62 4.85 -9.39
N ILE A 57 3.29 4.92 -9.40
CA ILE A 57 2.48 4.96 -10.64
C ILE A 57 2.54 6.35 -11.30
N ALA A 58 3.49 6.62 -12.20
CA ALA A 58 3.58 7.89 -12.93
C ALA A 58 2.36 8.12 -13.86
N THR A 59 2.06 7.12 -14.70
CA THR A 59 0.84 7.01 -15.51
C THR A 59 0.29 5.59 -15.44
N MET A 60 -1.02 5.45 -15.65
CA MET A 60 -1.68 4.15 -15.75
C MET A 60 -2.97 4.22 -16.59
N LYS A 61 -3.29 3.13 -17.28
CA LYS A 61 -4.66 2.78 -17.67
C LYS A 61 -5.06 1.43 -17.06
N ALA A 62 -6.27 1.34 -16.53
CA ALA A 62 -6.88 0.10 -16.04
C ALA A 62 -8.35 0.08 -16.47
N ASP A 63 -8.90 -1.11 -16.69
CA ASP A 63 -10.34 -1.26 -16.90
C ASP A 63 -10.99 -1.37 -15.52
N PHE A 64 -12.16 -0.74 -15.31
CA PHE A 64 -12.83 -0.74 -14.00
C PHE A 64 -14.25 -1.29 -14.06
N VAL A 65 -14.71 -1.80 -12.92
CA VAL A 65 -16.12 -2.04 -12.61
C VAL A 65 -16.45 -1.29 -11.33
N GLN A 66 -17.39 -0.35 -11.40
CA GLN A 66 -17.93 0.35 -10.23
C GLN A 66 -19.25 -0.29 -9.84
N THR A 67 -19.42 -0.63 -8.56
CA THR A 67 -20.66 -1.15 -7.98
C THR A 67 -21.15 -0.17 -6.91
N ASP A 68 -22.41 0.25 -6.99
CA ASP A 68 -23.03 1.20 -6.07
C ASP A 68 -23.74 0.53 -4.87
N ARG A 69 -24.41 1.35 -4.04
CA ARG A 69 -25.17 0.90 -2.85
C ARG A 69 -26.34 -0.04 -3.16
N ALA A 70 -26.84 -0.05 -4.39
CA ALA A 70 -27.92 -0.91 -4.87
C ALA A 70 -27.40 -2.17 -5.60
N GLY A 71 -26.08 -2.35 -5.69
CA GLY A 71 -25.46 -3.45 -6.43
C GLY A 71 -25.40 -3.22 -7.95
N LYS A 72 -25.91 -2.09 -8.46
CA LYS A 72 -25.81 -1.76 -9.89
C LYS A 72 -24.34 -1.62 -10.24
N SER A 73 -23.90 -2.38 -11.23
CA SER A 73 -22.49 -2.46 -11.63
C SER A 73 -22.31 -1.90 -13.05
N ILE A 74 -21.42 -0.93 -13.19
CA ILE A 74 -21.14 -0.20 -14.43
C ILE A 74 -19.63 -0.27 -14.72
N ARG A 75 -19.24 -0.49 -15.98
CA ARG A 75 -17.84 -0.61 -16.40
C ARG A 75 -17.31 0.66 -17.02
N GLY A 76 -15.99 0.69 -17.21
CA GLY A 76 -15.33 1.73 -17.97
C GLY A 76 -13.81 1.59 -17.99
N VAL A 77 -13.14 2.65 -18.45
CA VAL A 77 -11.66 2.76 -18.44
C VAL A 77 -11.24 3.87 -17.48
N MET A 78 -10.39 3.51 -16.53
CA MET A 78 -9.72 4.45 -15.63
C MET A 78 -8.36 4.83 -16.23
N THR A 79 -8.11 6.13 -16.38
CA THR A 79 -6.81 6.68 -16.78
C THR A 79 -6.27 7.56 -15.65
N LEU A 80 -5.00 7.42 -15.28
CA LEU A 80 -4.36 8.16 -14.19
C LEU A 80 -3.02 8.76 -14.68
N LYS A 81 -2.73 9.99 -14.26
CA LYS A 81 -1.43 10.66 -14.46
C LYS A 81 -1.11 11.50 -13.22
N ARG A 82 0.03 11.28 -12.57
CA ARG A 82 0.41 12.11 -11.42
C ARG A 82 0.94 13.50 -11.84
N PRO A 83 0.83 14.51 -10.97
CA PRO A 83 0.10 14.51 -9.70
C PRO A 83 -1.42 14.67 -9.91
N GLY A 84 -2.20 13.91 -9.14
CA GLY A 84 -3.66 14.09 -8.93
C GLY A 84 -4.62 14.01 -10.12
N LYS A 85 -4.17 13.75 -11.35
CA LYS A 85 -5.08 13.65 -12.51
C LYS A 85 -5.63 12.23 -12.66
N ILE A 86 -6.95 12.10 -12.75
CA ILE A 86 -7.64 10.84 -13.01
C ILE A 86 -8.83 11.06 -13.94
N ARG A 87 -9.23 10.03 -14.70
CA ARG A 87 -10.45 10.01 -15.50
C ARG A 87 -11.06 8.61 -15.42
N PHE A 88 -12.30 8.51 -14.98
CA PHE A 88 -13.17 7.34 -15.11
C PHE A 88 -14.10 7.60 -16.29
N GLN A 89 -13.79 7.02 -17.44
CA GLN A 89 -14.66 7.04 -18.60
C GLN A 89 -15.57 5.81 -18.55
N TYR A 90 -16.85 5.98 -18.29
CA TYR A 90 -17.82 4.89 -18.28
C TYR A 90 -18.06 4.34 -19.71
N GLU A 91 -18.62 3.12 -19.79
CA GLU A 91 -18.90 2.40 -21.03
C GLU A 91 -19.95 3.08 -21.92
N LYS A 92 -19.98 2.73 -23.22
CA LYS A 92 -20.87 3.36 -24.22
C LYS A 92 -22.33 3.17 -23.81
N GLY A 93 -23.09 4.26 -23.80
CA GLY A 93 -24.48 4.28 -23.33
C GLY A 93 -24.64 4.76 -21.87
N ILE A 94 -23.53 4.99 -21.15
CA ILE A 94 -23.53 5.67 -19.86
C ILE A 94 -22.94 7.08 -20.04
N PRO A 95 -23.77 8.14 -20.15
CA PRO A 95 -23.33 9.51 -20.42
C PRO A 95 -22.69 10.22 -19.20
N MET A 96 -22.03 9.48 -18.31
CA MET A 96 -21.33 10.05 -17.16
C MET A 96 -19.81 10.13 -17.36
N LEU A 97 -19.17 10.98 -16.55
CA LEU A 97 -17.72 11.12 -16.46
C LEU A 97 -17.32 11.56 -15.04
N VAL A 98 -16.40 10.83 -14.40
CA VAL A 98 -15.71 11.35 -13.20
C VAL A 98 -14.26 11.69 -13.59
N VAL A 99 -13.82 12.91 -13.35
CA VAL A 99 -12.51 13.40 -13.79
C VAL A 99 -11.90 14.35 -12.76
N SER A 100 -10.58 14.25 -12.54
CA SER A 100 -9.82 15.26 -11.80
C SER A 100 -8.67 15.81 -12.63
N ASN A 101 -8.46 17.11 -12.50
CA ASN A 101 -7.37 17.86 -13.10
C ASN A 101 -6.16 18.05 -12.15
N GLY A 102 -6.17 17.41 -10.98
CA GLY A 102 -5.16 17.56 -9.93
C GLY A 102 -5.39 18.72 -8.94
N LYS A 103 -6.46 19.51 -9.12
CA LYS A 103 -6.91 20.54 -8.16
C LYS A 103 -8.36 20.34 -7.70
N SER A 104 -9.21 19.78 -8.56
CA SER A 104 -10.62 19.53 -8.26
C SER A 104 -11.08 18.22 -8.88
N LEU A 105 -11.97 17.52 -8.21
CA LEU A 105 -12.73 16.40 -8.75
C LEU A 105 -14.03 16.94 -9.34
N TYR A 106 -14.43 16.40 -10.48
CA TYR A 106 -15.68 16.69 -11.17
C TYR A 106 -16.44 15.39 -11.39
N LEU A 107 -17.74 15.40 -11.11
CA LEU A 107 -18.70 14.42 -11.64
C LEU A 107 -19.55 15.18 -12.65
N VAL A 108 -19.57 14.66 -13.87
CA VAL A 108 -20.29 15.24 -15.02
C VAL A 108 -21.30 14.22 -15.50
N ASP A 109 -22.52 14.66 -15.69
CA ASP A 109 -23.62 13.90 -16.28
C ASP A 109 -24.08 14.65 -17.54
N TYR A 110 -23.96 13.99 -18.69
CA TYR A 110 -24.33 14.52 -20.00
C TYR A 110 -25.78 14.15 -20.42
N GLU A 111 -26.54 13.46 -19.58
CA GLU A 111 -27.97 13.16 -19.82
C GLU A 111 -28.86 14.30 -19.32
N VAL A 112 -28.47 14.90 -18.19
CA VAL A 112 -29.20 15.96 -17.48
C VAL A 112 -28.41 17.28 -17.36
N ASP A 113 -27.36 17.41 -18.17
CA ASP A 113 -26.42 18.54 -18.21
C ASP A 113 -25.86 18.97 -16.83
N GLN A 114 -25.58 18.02 -15.92
CA GLN A 114 -25.09 18.35 -14.58
C GLN A 114 -23.56 18.31 -14.46
N VAL A 115 -23.01 19.23 -13.67
CA VAL A 115 -21.60 19.21 -13.25
C VAL A 115 -21.51 19.51 -11.76
N GLN A 116 -21.13 18.50 -10.98
CA GLN A 116 -20.77 18.64 -9.58
C GLN A 116 -19.24 18.75 -9.47
N ARG A 117 -18.75 19.62 -8.57
CA ARG A 117 -17.32 19.92 -8.42
C ARG A 117 -16.94 20.03 -6.95
N TRP A 118 -15.85 19.35 -6.57
CA TRP A 118 -15.24 19.44 -5.24
C TRP A 118 -13.74 19.73 -5.34
N PRO A 119 -13.12 20.43 -4.36
CA PRO A 119 -11.68 20.35 -4.15
C PRO A 119 -11.25 18.89 -4.00
N ILE A 120 -10.09 18.49 -4.55
CA ILE A 120 -9.68 17.08 -4.55
C ILE A 120 -9.50 16.52 -3.13
N SER A 121 -8.99 17.36 -2.22
CA SER A 121 -8.88 17.15 -0.77
C SER A 121 -10.21 16.87 -0.06
N ASN A 122 -11.32 17.36 -0.63
CA ASN A 122 -12.67 17.31 -0.06
C ASN A 122 -13.54 16.25 -0.76
N SER A 123 -12.90 15.23 -1.34
CA SER A 123 -13.57 14.10 -1.99
C SER A 123 -13.07 12.78 -1.41
N PRO A 124 -13.86 11.69 -1.45
CA PRO A 124 -13.38 10.38 -1.00
C PRO A 124 -12.08 9.97 -1.71
N LEU A 125 -12.03 10.18 -3.04
CA LEU A 125 -10.85 9.90 -3.87
C LEU A 125 -9.62 10.77 -3.54
N GLY A 126 -9.74 11.80 -2.70
CA GLY A 126 -8.61 12.58 -2.19
C GLY A 126 -7.55 11.70 -1.49
N ALA A 127 -7.97 10.58 -0.88
CA ALA A 127 -7.05 9.58 -0.31
C ALA A 127 -6.13 8.89 -1.34
N LEU A 128 -6.56 8.81 -2.61
CA LEU A 128 -5.82 8.17 -3.71
C LEU A 128 -5.06 9.19 -4.58
N LEU A 129 -5.53 10.44 -4.63
CA LEU A 129 -5.14 11.41 -5.66
C LEU A 129 -4.41 12.64 -5.14
N ASP A 130 -4.68 13.09 -3.92
CA ASP A 130 -4.14 14.35 -3.41
C ASP A 130 -2.63 14.18 -3.10
N PRO A 131 -1.72 14.89 -3.82
CA PRO A 131 -0.28 14.74 -3.61
C PRO A 131 0.19 15.28 -2.26
N THR A 132 -0.63 16.07 -1.56
CA THR A 132 -0.32 16.61 -0.23
C THR A 132 -0.79 15.69 0.90
N ARG A 133 -1.74 14.79 0.63
CA ARG A 133 -2.34 13.93 1.66
C ARG A 133 -1.42 12.74 1.95
N ASP A 134 -0.71 12.83 3.07
CA ASP A 134 0.20 11.77 3.48
C ASP A 134 -0.56 10.54 4.01
N VAL A 135 -0.69 9.52 3.17
CA VAL A 135 -1.31 8.23 3.51
C VAL A 135 -0.61 7.55 4.70
N LYS A 136 0.61 7.94 5.09
CA LYS A 136 1.21 7.50 6.38
C LYS A 136 0.53 8.08 7.62
N LYS A 137 -0.09 9.27 7.53
CA LYS A 137 -0.71 9.99 8.65
C LYS A 137 -2.20 9.69 8.81
N PHE A 138 -2.86 9.35 7.70
CA PHE A 138 -4.30 9.10 7.62
C PHE A 138 -4.66 7.63 7.33
N GLY A 139 -3.65 6.81 6.98
CA GLY A 139 -3.81 5.40 6.65
C GLY A 139 -3.54 4.47 7.82
N LYS A 140 -4.36 3.43 7.92
CA LYS A 140 -4.24 2.31 8.85
C LYS A 140 -4.15 1.02 8.03
N LEU A 141 -3.22 0.14 8.38
CA LEU A 141 -3.19 -1.22 7.84
C LEU A 141 -4.21 -2.08 8.61
N ASN A 142 -5.16 -2.67 7.90
CA ASN A 142 -6.12 -3.64 8.45
C ASN A 142 -5.61 -5.07 8.15
N ALA A 143 -5.71 -5.95 9.14
CA ALA A 143 -5.23 -7.33 9.02
C ALA A 143 -6.04 -8.13 7.98
N THR A 144 -5.35 -8.86 7.11
CA THR A 144 -5.94 -9.64 6.01
C THR A 144 -5.80 -11.15 6.17
N GLY A 145 -4.95 -11.61 7.11
CA GLY A 145 -4.55 -13.01 7.23
C GLY A 145 -3.70 -13.54 6.06
N ASN A 146 -3.39 -12.72 5.04
CA ASN A 146 -2.75 -13.16 3.81
C ASN A 146 -1.55 -12.24 3.46
N PRO A 147 -0.30 -12.74 3.49
CA PRO A 147 0.90 -11.92 3.26
C PRO A 147 1.06 -11.42 1.82
N ASN A 148 0.18 -11.81 0.90
CA ASN A 148 0.11 -11.31 -0.48
C ASN A 148 -1.04 -10.31 -0.70
N VAL A 149 -1.74 -9.87 0.37
CA VAL A 149 -2.85 -8.90 0.32
C VAL A 149 -2.69 -7.85 1.42
N LEU A 150 -2.67 -6.57 1.07
CA LEU A 150 -2.73 -5.46 2.01
C LEU A 150 -4.09 -4.76 1.94
N SER A 151 -4.67 -4.49 3.11
CA SER A 151 -5.88 -3.68 3.25
C SER A 151 -5.52 -2.37 3.93
N VAL A 152 -5.63 -1.25 3.23
CA VAL A 152 -5.27 0.08 3.75
C VAL A 152 -6.53 0.94 3.81
N GLU A 153 -6.98 1.20 5.03
CA GLU A 153 -8.07 2.11 5.34
C GLU A 153 -7.52 3.52 5.52
N VAL A 154 -8.07 4.50 4.82
CA VAL A 154 -7.70 5.92 4.93
C VAL A 154 -8.93 6.72 5.35
N ARG A 155 -8.83 7.36 6.51
CA ARG A 155 -9.81 8.33 7.03
C ARG A 155 -9.10 9.54 7.59
N ASP A 156 -9.79 10.67 7.63
CA ASP A 156 -9.31 11.86 8.32
C ASP A 156 -10.12 12.04 9.60
N PRO A 157 -9.54 11.78 10.78
CA PRO A 157 -10.26 11.92 12.05
C PRO A 157 -10.73 13.35 12.33
N LYS A 158 -10.12 14.37 11.71
CA LYS A 158 -10.53 15.78 11.83
C LYS A 158 -11.57 16.18 10.80
N ARG A 159 -11.73 15.41 9.71
CA ARG A 159 -12.66 15.66 8.60
C ARG A 159 -13.53 14.44 8.29
N PRO A 160 -14.35 13.97 9.26
CA PRO A 160 -15.19 12.77 9.08
C PRO A 160 -16.24 12.93 7.98
N GLU A 161 -16.59 14.16 7.59
CA GLU A 161 -17.54 14.45 6.51
C GLU A 161 -17.03 14.04 5.12
N PHE A 162 -15.73 13.74 4.97
CA PHE A 162 -15.13 13.17 3.77
C PHE A 162 -15.18 11.63 3.72
N GLY A 163 -15.65 10.98 4.78
CA GLY A 163 -15.84 9.54 4.85
C GLY A 163 -14.54 8.73 4.93
N VAL A 164 -14.57 7.52 4.37
CA VAL A 164 -13.49 6.52 4.46
C VAL A 164 -13.24 5.86 3.10
N ILE A 165 -11.97 5.62 2.75
CA ILE A 165 -11.60 4.73 1.64
C ILE A 165 -10.79 3.55 2.17
N THR A 166 -11.21 2.33 1.86
CA THR A 166 -10.43 1.10 2.09
C THR A 166 -9.93 0.56 0.76
N MET A 167 -8.61 0.64 0.54
CA MET A 167 -7.92 0.13 -0.64
C MET A 167 -7.38 -1.28 -0.39
N ILE A 168 -7.62 -2.20 -1.33
CA ILE A 168 -7.06 -3.55 -1.30
C ILE A 168 -5.97 -3.65 -2.36
N PHE A 169 -4.74 -3.91 -1.93
CA PHE A 169 -3.60 -4.19 -2.79
C PHE A 169 -3.28 -5.68 -2.79
N VAL A 170 -2.82 -6.20 -3.92
CA VAL A 170 -2.31 -7.56 -4.05
C VAL A 170 -0.88 -7.54 -4.57
N LYS A 171 -0.07 -8.51 -4.13
CA LYS A 171 1.36 -8.60 -4.51
C LYS A 171 1.47 -8.87 -6.01
N ASP A 172 2.22 -8.03 -6.72
CA ASP A 172 2.34 -8.08 -8.18
C ASP A 172 3.69 -7.50 -8.62
N ALA A 173 4.58 -8.36 -9.11
CA ALA A 173 5.93 -7.95 -9.51
C ALA A 173 5.96 -7.03 -10.75
N LYS A 174 4.84 -6.90 -11.48
CA LYS A 174 4.71 -5.98 -12.63
C LYS A 174 4.17 -4.60 -12.21
N ALA A 175 3.75 -4.44 -10.96
CA ALA A 175 3.29 -3.16 -10.44
C ALA A 175 4.45 -2.34 -9.84
N PRO A 176 4.48 -1.02 -10.02
CA PRO A 176 5.40 -0.14 -9.30
C PRO A 176 5.33 -0.40 -7.79
N GLY A 177 6.49 -0.59 -7.14
CA GLY A 177 6.56 -0.92 -5.72
C GLY A 177 6.14 -2.36 -5.34
N GLY A 178 5.89 -3.25 -6.31
CA GLY A 178 5.59 -4.67 -6.07
C GLY A 178 4.15 -4.97 -5.61
N TRP A 179 3.27 -3.97 -5.58
CA TRP A 179 1.89 -4.07 -5.12
C TRP A 179 0.93 -3.40 -6.09
N ARG A 180 -0.06 -4.15 -6.59
CA ARG A 180 -1.12 -3.64 -7.46
C ARG A 180 -2.35 -3.29 -6.65
N LEU A 181 -2.86 -2.06 -6.79
CA LEU A 181 -4.20 -1.70 -6.31
C LEU A 181 -5.24 -2.57 -7.04
N ASN A 182 -5.89 -3.48 -6.33
CA ASN A 182 -6.82 -4.43 -6.92
C ASN A 182 -8.26 -3.90 -6.92
N ASN A 183 -8.64 -3.23 -5.84
CA ASN A 183 -9.92 -2.54 -5.70
C ASN A 183 -9.87 -1.52 -4.56
N TRP A 184 -10.90 -0.68 -4.46
CA TRP A 184 -11.21 0.03 -3.22
C TRP A 184 -12.71 0.05 -2.96
N VAL A 185 -13.06 0.35 -1.70
CA VAL A 185 -14.42 0.70 -1.28
C VAL A 185 -14.34 2.10 -0.68
N ALA A 186 -15.18 3.00 -1.17
CA ALA A 186 -15.44 4.29 -0.56
C ALA A 186 -16.77 4.25 0.20
N LEU A 187 -16.80 4.90 1.36
CA LEU A 187 -17.99 5.26 2.12
C LEU A 187 -18.00 6.77 2.26
N ASP A 188 -19.06 7.46 1.83
CA ASP A 188 -19.23 8.90 2.09
C ASP A 188 -19.80 9.15 3.51
N SER A 189 -20.00 10.42 3.86
CA SER A 189 -20.58 10.84 5.15
C SER A 189 -22.08 10.54 5.31
N GLN A 190 -22.75 10.12 4.23
CA GLN A 190 -24.14 9.63 4.23
C GLN A 190 -24.17 8.09 4.24
N ASN A 191 -23.01 7.44 4.47
CA ASN A 191 -22.80 5.99 4.42
C ASN A 191 -23.09 5.35 3.04
N HIS A 192 -23.02 6.13 1.96
CA HIS A 192 -23.12 5.60 0.60
C HIS A 192 -21.86 4.83 0.24
N ARG A 193 -22.03 3.54 0.01
CA ARG A 193 -20.98 2.61 -0.39
C ARG A 193 -20.82 2.58 -1.90
N THR A 194 -19.62 2.87 -2.38
CA THR A 194 -19.20 2.68 -3.77
C THR A 194 -17.95 1.81 -3.79
N ARG A 195 -18.00 0.68 -4.49
CA ARG A 195 -16.85 -0.19 -4.74
C ARG A 195 -16.34 0.04 -6.15
N VAL A 196 -15.01 0.00 -6.34
CA VAL A 196 -14.39 -0.03 -7.67
C VAL A 196 -13.36 -1.15 -7.72
N ASP A 197 -13.57 -2.13 -8.60
CA ASP A 197 -12.60 -3.18 -8.93
C ASP A 197 -11.81 -2.81 -10.19
N LEU A 198 -10.50 -3.04 -10.19
CA LEU A 198 -9.61 -2.74 -11.33
C LEU A 198 -9.05 -4.02 -11.97
N LYS A 199 -8.99 -4.04 -13.31
CA LYS A 199 -8.38 -5.09 -14.13
C LYS A 199 -7.50 -4.49 -15.23
N ASN A 200 -6.71 -5.34 -15.91
CA ASN A 200 -5.95 -4.98 -17.11
C ASN A 200 -5.07 -3.71 -16.96
N HIS A 201 -4.27 -3.72 -15.89
CA HIS A 201 -3.40 -2.61 -15.51
C HIS A 201 -2.25 -2.46 -16.50
N ARG A 202 -2.10 -1.26 -17.05
CA ARG A 202 -1.06 -0.85 -18.00
C ARG A 202 -0.36 0.39 -17.43
N TYR A 203 0.75 0.17 -16.74
CA TYR A 203 1.59 1.22 -16.15
C TYR A 203 2.49 1.88 -17.21
N GLY A 204 2.93 3.12 -16.96
CA GLY A 204 3.92 3.80 -17.80
C GLY A 204 3.44 4.22 -19.21
N VAL A 205 2.17 3.94 -19.56
CA VAL A 205 1.58 4.31 -20.85
C VAL A 205 1.55 5.82 -21.06
N SER A 206 1.70 6.25 -22.31
CA SER A 206 1.57 7.67 -22.67
C SER A 206 0.15 8.18 -22.41
N VAL A 207 0.05 9.33 -21.74
CA VAL A 207 -1.21 10.03 -21.45
C VAL A 207 -1.03 11.53 -21.64
N ALA A 208 -1.66 12.07 -22.68
CA ALA A 208 -1.72 13.51 -22.94
C ALA A 208 -2.60 14.24 -21.92
N ASP A 209 -2.24 15.48 -21.56
CA ASP A 209 -2.92 16.23 -20.50
C ASP A 209 -4.33 16.73 -20.87
N ASN A 210 -4.69 16.70 -22.15
CA ASN A 210 -6.06 16.94 -22.60
C ASN A 210 -7.04 15.82 -22.19
N ALA A 211 -6.55 14.60 -21.87
CA ALA A 211 -7.40 13.49 -21.40
C ALA A 211 -8.15 13.81 -20.09
N PHE A 212 -7.66 14.77 -19.31
CA PHE A 212 -8.24 15.23 -18.04
C PHE A 212 -9.06 16.52 -18.18
N LYS A 213 -9.34 16.94 -19.43
CA LYS A 213 -10.34 17.96 -19.77
C LYS A 213 -11.66 17.30 -20.13
N PHE A 214 -12.73 18.08 -20.07
CA PHE A 214 -14.07 17.71 -20.51
C PHE A 214 -14.77 18.94 -21.12
N LYS A 215 -15.76 18.71 -21.99
CA LYS A 215 -16.68 19.77 -22.45
C LYS A 215 -17.72 19.95 -21.34
N ASP A 216 -17.89 21.15 -20.81
CA ASP A 216 -18.97 21.41 -19.84
C ASP A 216 -20.34 21.29 -20.57
N PRO A 217 -21.26 20.44 -20.11
CA PRO A 217 -22.56 20.27 -20.77
C PRO A 217 -23.44 21.52 -20.71
N ARG A 218 -23.37 22.29 -19.61
CA ARG A 218 -24.29 23.40 -19.25
C ARG A 218 -24.29 24.62 -20.18
N GLY A 219 -23.57 24.54 -21.29
CA GLY A 219 -23.41 25.60 -22.27
C GLY A 219 -22.58 26.78 -21.79
N SER A 220 -22.30 27.69 -22.72
CA SER A 220 -21.66 28.97 -22.43
C SER A 220 -22.71 30.04 -22.19
N SER A 221 -23.38 30.03 -21.04
CA SER A 221 -24.38 31.04 -20.63
C SER A 221 -23.81 32.45 -20.36
N ARG A 222 -22.53 32.70 -20.73
CA ARG A 222 -21.86 34.00 -20.65
C ARG A 222 -21.01 34.32 -21.89
N ARG A 223 -21.67 34.82 -22.94
CA ARG A 223 -21.15 35.92 -23.77
C ARG A 223 -22.33 36.62 -24.46
N GLY A 224 -22.90 37.61 -23.77
CA GLY A 224 -24.21 38.17 -24.10
C GLY A 224 -24.60 39.39 -23.26
N ARG A 225 -23.62 40.22 -22.93
CA ARG A 225 -23.68 41.61 -22.46
C ARG A 225 -22.26 42.16 -22.44
#